data_AF-A0A1F6F1Q0-F1
#
_entry.id   AF-A0A1F6F1Q0-F1
#
_cell.length_a   1.000
_cell.length_b   1.000
_cell.length_c   1.000
_cell.angle_alpha   90.00
_cell.angle_beta   90.00
_cell.angle_gamma   90.00
#
_symmetry.space_group_name_H-M   'P 1'
#
loop_
_entity.id
_entity.type
_entity.pdbx_description
1 polymer ?
#
loop_
_entity_poly.entity_id
_entity_poly.type
_entity_poly.pdbx_seq_one_letter_code
_entity_poly.pdbx_strand_id
1 'polypeptide(L)'
;MAIVAPMTLVSKSLSAAYYARDQIAAFHLAQEAIETVRHIRDHNILVTALDTPTDILAGIPVGQRFIVDTRNDRIWDETNWSTCLGGEVPPLKTDGTFHGHGDFPCEPNEPGWTPTRFTRYVEAIAVASDENNIPQEIRISVTVTWRASSLQLRSITISENLYRWVEDGSGAQP
;
A
#
# COMPACT_ATOMS: atom_id res chain seq x y z
N MET A 1 23.73 25.20 34.56
CA MET A 1 23.17 24.50 33.37
C MET A 1 24.08 23.35 32.89
N ALA A 2 24.59 22.50 33.78
CA ALA A 2 25.47 21.38 33.38
C ALA A 2 24.71 20.08 33.10
N ILE A 3 23.53 19.90 33.70
CA ILE A 3 22.71 18.68 33.56
C ILE A 3 21.71 18.80 32.39
N VAL A 4 21.29 20.03 32.07
CA VAL A 4 20.30 20.29 31.01
C VAL A 4 20.85 19.99 29.62
N ALA A 5 22.14 20.23 29.38
CA ALA A 5 22.76 19.96 28.08
C ALA A 5 22.83 18.46 27.74
N PRO A 6 23.33 17.57 28.63
CA PRO A 6 23.28 16.12 28.43
C PRO A 6 21.84 15.59 28.28
N MET A 7 20.91 16.04 29.11
CA MET A 7 19.49 15.64 29.03
C MET A 7 18.86 16.05 27.69
N THR A 8 19.15 17.26 27.20
CA THR A 8 18.65 17.73 25.91
C THR A 8 19.21 16.90 24.76
N LEU A 9 20.49 16.50 24.84
CA LEU A 9 21.11 15.63 23.84
C LEU A 9 20.48 14.24 23.82
N VAL A 10 20.28 13.61 25.00
CA VAL A 10 19.62 12.30 25.12
C VAL A 10 18.18 12.36 24.58
N SER A 11 17.41 13.39 24.93
CA SER A 11 16.04 13.57 24.42
C SER A 11 15.99 13.70 22.89
N LYS A 12 16.95 14.41 22.29
CA LYS A 12 17.07 14.52 20.82
C LYS A 12 17.45 13.19 20.18
N SER A 13 18.40 12.45 20.75
CA SER A 13 18.80 11.14 20.26
C SER A 13 17.65 10.12 20.32
N LEU A 14 16.86 10.12 21.41
CA LEU A 14 15.70 9.24 21.55
C LEU A 14 14.61 9.57 20.52
N SER A 15 14.33 10.86 20.31
CA SER A 15 13.38 11.32 19.29
C SER A 15 13.82 10.89 17.88
N ALA A 16 15.11 11.03 17.56
CA ALA A 16 15.67 10.58 16.29
C ALA A 16 15.56 9.05 16.12
N ALA A 17 15.76 8.28 17.19
CA ALA A 17 15.62 6.82 17.15
C ALA A 17 14.17 6.38 16.89
N TYR A 18 13.19 7.02 17.53
CA TYR A 18 11.77 6.73 17.25
C TYR A 18 11.39 7.08 15.82
N TYR A 19 11.88 8.22 15.33
CA TYR A 19 11.68 8.61 13.93
C TYR A 19 12.26 7.57 12.96
N ALA A 20 13.51 7.16 13.15
CA ALA A 20 14.15 6.17 12.29
C ALA A 20 13.42 4.83 12.30
N ARG A 21 12.96 4.37 13.47
CA ARG A 21 12.18 3.14 13.60
C ARG A 21 10.87 3.22 12.83
N ASP A 22 10.11 4.30 13.00
CA ASP A 22 8.83 4.49 12.32
C ASP A 22 9.03 4.62 10.80
N GLN A 23 10.13 5.24 10.35
CA GLN A 23 10.48 5.32 8.93
C GLN A 23 10.83 3.95 8.33
N ILE A 24 11.57 3.10 9.05
CA ILE A 24 11.87 1.72 8.61
C ILE A 24 10.57 0.91 8.52
N ALA A 25 9.70 1.02 9.53
CA ALA A 25 8.39 0.36 9.51
C ALA A 25 7.56 0.82 8.30
N ALA A 26 7.46 2.14 8.07
CA ALA A 26 6.73 2.68 6.93
C ALA A 26 7.29 2.21 5.57
N PHE A 27 8.61 2.08 5.45
CA PHE A 27 9.25 1.55 4.25
C PHE A 27 8.87 0.10 4.00
N HIS A 28 8.94 -0.77 5.00
CA HIS A 28 8.52 -2.18 4.85
C HIS A 28 7.02 -2.32 4.58
N LEU A 29 6.17 -1.53 5.26
CA LEU A 29 4.73 -1.50 4.98
C LEU A 29 4.41 -1.08 3.54
N ALA A 30 5.22 -0.19 2.96
CA ALA A 30 5.11 0.21 1.56
C ALA A 30 5.58 -0.92 0.62
N GLN A 31 6.71 -1.56 0.92
CA GLN A 31 7.24 -2.68 0.14
C GLN A 31 6.28 -3.87 0.11
N GLU A 32 5.69 -4.25 1.25
CA GLU A 32 4.73 -5.35 1.30
C GLU A 32 3.53 -5.12 0.38
N ALA A 33 3.02 -3.88 0.30
CA ALA A 33 1.92 -3.57 -0.60
C ALA A 33 2.32 -3.66 -2.08
N ILE A 34 3.54 -3.25 -2.44
CA ILE A 34 4.06 -3.46 -3.80
C ILE A 34 4.17 -4.95 -4.10
N GLU A 35 4.66 -5.74 -3.14
CA GLU A 35 4.79 -7.19 -3.30
C GLU A 35 3.42 -7.86 -3.49
N THR A 36 2.38 -7.43 -2.77
CA THR A 36 1.03 -7.95 -3.00
C THR A 36 0.50 -7.61 -4.40
N VAL A 37 0.74 -6.39 -4.90
CA VAL A 37 0.34 -6.05 -6.27
C VAL A 37 1.13 -6.88 -7.29
N ARG A 38 2.41 -7.15 -7.04
CA ARG A 38 3.21 -8.06 -7.86
C ARG A 38 2.69 -9.50 -7.78
N HIS A 39 2.31 -9.95 -6.59
CA HIS A 39 1.73 -11.29 -6.37
C HIS A 39 0.45 -11.49 -7.19
N ILE A 40 -0.44 -10.49 -7.24
CA ILE A 40 -1.65 -10.54 -8.08
C ILE A 40 -1.29 -10.70 -9.56
N ARG A 41 -0.33 -9.91 -10.06
CA ARG A 41 0.16 -10.03 -11.44
C ARG A 41 0.72 -11.42 -11.71
N ASP A 42 1.61 -11.89 -10.84
CA ASP A 42 2.31 -13.16 -11.02
C ASP A 42 1.33 -14.34 -10.91
N HIS A 43 0.33 -14.25 -10.04
CA HIS A 43 -0.80 -15.18 -9.99
C HIS A 43 -1.52 -15.24 -11.33
N ASN A 44 -1.88 -14.09 -11.92
CA ASN A 44 -2.55 -14.04 -13.22
C ASN A 44 -1.66 -14.59 -14.36
N ILE A 45 -0.34 -14.38 -14.31
CA ILE A 45 0.61 -14.99 -15.25
C ILE A 45 0.55 -16.52 -15.17
N LEU A 46 0.50 -17.08 -13.95
CA LEU A 46 0.39 -18.53 -13.76
C LEU A 46 -0.95 -19.08 -14.30
N VAL A 47 -2.05 -18.35 -14.11
CA VAL A 47 -3.37 -18.72 -14.66
C VAL A 47 -3.33 -18.75 -16.19
N THR A 48 -2.71 -17.75 -16.83
CA THR A 48 -2.49 -17.71 -18.28
C THR A 48 -1.62 -18.87 -18.75
N ALA A 49 -0.56 -19.22 -18.00
CA ALA A 49 0.30 -20.37 -18.33
C ALA A 49 -0.40 -21.73 -18.19
N LEU A 50 -1.48 -21.81 -17.40
CA LEU A 50 -2.28 -23.02 -17.16
C LEU A 50 -3.52 -23.13 -18.07
N ASP A 51 -3.53 -22.42 -19.20
CA ASP A 51 -4.51 -22.51 -20.30
C ASP A 51 -5.79 -21.65 -20.14
N THR A 52 -5.81 -20.70 -19.20
CA THR A 52 -6.90 -19.69 -19.12
C THR A 52 -6.34 -18.31 -19.44
N PRO A 53 -6.49 -17.79 -20.68
CA PRO A 53 -6.04 -16.46 -21.03
C PRO A 53 -6.67 -15.41 -20.11
N THR A 54 -5.83 -14.84 -19.24
CA THR A 54 -6.25 -13.87 -18.21
C THR A 54 -5.45 -12.59 -18.41
N ASP A 55 -6.09 -11.43 -18.26
CA ASP A 55 -5.36 -10.16 -18.21
C ASP A 55 -4.47 -10.16 -16.96
N ILE A 56 -3.14 -10.08 -17.14
CA ILE A 56 -2.19 -10.14 -16.03
C ILE A 56 -2.31 -8.96 -15.08
N LEU A 57 -2.88 -7.83 -15.53
CA LEU A 57 -3.14 -6.67 -14.68
C LEU A 57 -4.58 -6.67 -14.12
N ALA A 58 -5.38 -7.71 -14.38
CA ALA A 58 -6.72 -7.84 -13.84
C ALA A 58 -6.69 -7.82 -12.30
N GLY A 59 -7.66 -7.12 -11.72
CA GLY A 59 -7.78 -6.94 -10.28
C GLY A 59 -6.93 -5.81 -9.70
N ILE A 60 -6.07 -5.16 -10.49
CA ILE A 60 -5.32 -3.97 -10.07
C ILE A 60 -6.08 -2.71 -10.52
N PRO A 61 -6.58 -1.87 -9.60
CA PRO A 61 -7.26 -0.63 -9.96
C PRO A 61 -6.29 0.39 -10.58
N VAL A 62 -6.34 0.58 -11.89
CA VAL A 62 -5.53 1.58 -12.61
C VAL A 62 -6.29 2.90 -12.72
N GLY A 63 -5.61 4.01 -12.46
CA GLY A 63 -6.16 5.36 -12.56
C GLY A 63 -6.91 5.85 -11.32
N GLN A 64 -6.92 5.06 -10.25
CA GLN A 64 -7.53 5.42 -8.97
C GLN A 64 -6.69 4.93 -7.79
N ARG A 65 -6.95 5.48 -6.60
CA ARG A 65 -6.33 5.00 -5.37
C ARG A 65 -7.03 3.76 -4.87
N PHE A 66 -6.29 2.92 -4.17
CA PHE A 66 -6.84 1.74 -3.52
C PHE A 66 -6.02 1.38 -2.28
N ILE A 67 -6.62 0.58 -1.41
CA ILE A 67 -5.95 -0.04 -0.28
C ILE A 67 -5.86 -1.54 -0.51
N VAL A 68 -4.85 -2.15 0.09
CA VAL A 68 -4.59 -3.59 -0.06
C VAL A 68 -4.33 -4.19 1.32
N ASP A 69 -4.98 -5.30 1.64
CA ASP A 69 -4.63 -6.14 2.78
C ASP A 69 -3.71 -7.25 2.31
N THR A 70 -2.47 -7.20 2.80
CA THR A 70 -1.36 -8.05 2.35
C THR A 70 -1.47 -9.48 2.85
N ARG A 71 -2.43 -9.79 3.73
CA ARG A 71 -2.61 -11.14 4.31
C ARG A 71 -3.47 -12.06 3.44
N ASN A 72 -4.32 -11.48 2.60
CA ASN A 72 -5.30 -12.19 1.78
C ASN A 72 -5.45 -11.59 0.37
N ASP A 73 -4.52 -10.72 -0.02
CA ASP A 73 -4.48 -10.00 -1.30
C ASP A 73 -5.75 -9.22 -1.63
N ARG A 74 -6.57 -8.89 -0.62
CA ARG A 74 -7.83 -8.20 -0.83
C ARG A 74 -7.56 -6.73 -1.14
N ILE A 75 -8.14 -6.26 -2.25
CA ILE A 75 -8.10 -4.87 -2.69
C ILE A 75 -9.46 -4.21 -2.46
N TRP A 76 -9.43 -2.98 -1.96
CA TRP A 76 -10.60 -2.08 -1.97
C TRP A 76 -10.20 -0.81 -2.72
N ASP A 77 -10.91 -0.51 -3.80
CA ASP A 77 -10.73 0.75 -4.51
C ASP A 77 -11.30 1.95 -3.71
N GLU A 78 -10.96 3.16 -4.15
CA GLU A 78 -11.41 4.41 -3.54
C GLU A 78 -12.93 4.49 -3.38
N THR A 79 -13.68 3.92 -4.31
CA THR A 79 -15.14 3.86 -4.27
C THR A 79 -15.66 2.90 -3.19
N ASN A 80 -14.99 1.77 -2.96
CA ASN A 80 -15.41 0.75 -1.99
C ASN A 80 -14.98 1.06 -0.55
N TRP A 81 -13.88 1.79 -0.34
CA TRP A 81 -13.55 2.31 1.00
C TRP A 81 -14.12 3.71 1.26
N SER A 82 -14.81 4.33 0.30
CA SER A 82 -15.51 5.63 0.46
C SER A 82 -16.58 5.66 1.57
N THR A 83 -16.96 4.50 2.14
CA THR A 83 -17.79 4.41 3.35
C THR A 83 -17.06 4.86 4.61
N CYS A 84 -15.73 5.00 4.57
CA CYS A 84 -14.96 5.63 5.63
C CYS A 84 -15.37 7.11 5.72
N LEU A 85 -15.73 7.57 6.93
CA LEU A 85 -16.19 8.94 7.17
C LEU A 85 -15.24 9.97 6.51
N GLY A 86 -15.73 10.67 5.49
CA GLY A 86 -15.03 11.78 4.84
C GLY A 86 -14.02 11.43 3.75
N GLY A 87 -13.95 10.17 3.29
CA GLY A 87 -12.97 9.78 2.27
C GLY A 87 -11.52 9.83 2.78
N GLU A 88 -11.33 9.72 4.09
CA GLU A 88 -10.00 9.61 4.70
C GLU A 88 -9.48 8.17 4.64
N VAL A 89 -8.24 8.00 4.17
CA VAL A 89 -7.60 6.69 4.04
C VAL A 89 -7.61 5.99 5.42
N PRO A 90 -8.22 4.79 5.54
CA PRO A 90 -8.32 4.12 6.82
C PRO A 90 -6.92 3.79 7.38
N PRO A 91 -6.75 3.84 8.72
CA PRO A 91 -5.50 3.43 9.33
C PRO A 91 -5.24 1.95 9.06
N LEU A 92 -3.96 1.62 8.87
CA LEU A 92 -3.51 0.25 9.01
C LEU A 92 -3.77 -0.19 10.45
N LYS A 93 -4.22 -1.43 10.61
CA LYS A 93 -4.47 -2.06 11.90
C LYS A 93 -3.43 -3.15 12.12
N THR A 94 -3.26 -3.56 13.37
CA THR A 94 -2.43 -4.72 13.73
C THR A 94 -3.17 -5.65 14.69
N ASP A 95 -2.95 -6.96 14.54
CA ASP A 95 -3.35 -8.01 15.47
C ASP A 95 -2.23 -8.37 16.46
N GLY A 96 -1.13 -7.61 16.46
CA GLY A 96 0.08 -7.86 17.24
C GLY A 96 1.15 -8.67 16.50
N THR A 97 0.82 -9.29 15.36
CA THR A 97 1.75 -10.05 14.50
C THR A 97 1.88 -9.43 13.11
N PHE A 98 0.74 -9.12 12.46
CA PHE A 98 0.66 -8.60 11.11
C PHE A 98 0.08 -7.19 11.09
N HIS A 99 0.31 -6.50 9.97
CA HIS A 99 -0.34 -5.23 9.64
C HIS A 99 -1.28 -5.46 8.46
N GLY A 100 -2.47 -4.88 8.52
CA GLY A 100 -3.49 -5.06 7.48
C GLY A 100 -4.62 -4.05 7.62
N HIS A 101 -5.65 -4.20 6.81
CA HIS A 101 -6.87 -3.40 6.90
C HIS A 101 -8.01 -4.15 7.60
N GLY A 102 -7.85 -5.45 7.83
CA GLY A 102 -8.89 -6.29 8.40
C GLY A 102 -9.98 -6.61 7.38
N ASP A 103 -11.08 -7.18 7.84
CA ASP A 103 -12.23 -7.46 6.97
C ASP A 103 -13.07 -6.20 6.71
N PHE A 104 -12.97 -5.23 7.64
CA PHE A 104 -13.74 -3.99 7.65
C PHE A 104 -12.80 -2.78 7.78
N PRO A 105 -12.13 -2.34 6.69
CA PRO A 105 -11.13 -1.26 6.71
C PRO A 105 -11.57 0.01 7.46
N CYS A 106 -12.85 0.37 7.31
CA CYS A 106 -13.41 1.59 7.90
C CYS A 106 -13.89 1.43 9.35
N GLU A 107 -13.89 0.22 9.91
CA GLU A 107 -14.35 -0.04 11.28
C GLU A 107 -13.16 0.07 12.26
N PRO A 108 -13.09 1.11 13.10
CA PRO A 108 -11.94 1.31 14.01
C PRO A 108 -11.88 0.27 15.13
N ASN A 109 -13.00 -0.38 15.46
CA ASN A 109 -13.13 -1.30 16.60
C ASN A 109 -13.39 -2.75 16.15
N GLU A 110 -12.76 -3.16 15.04
CA GLU A 110 -12.84 -4.55 14.58
C GLU A 110 -12.20 -5.50 15.62
N PRO A 111 -12.90 -6.54 16.10
CA PRO A 111 -12.37 -7.47 17.10
C PRO A 111 -11.05 -8.11 16.66
N GLY A 112 -10.06 -8.12 17.54
CA GLY A 112 -8.72 -8.67 17.25
C GLY A 112 -7.79 -7.69 16.52
N TRP A 113 -8.27 -6.51 16.13
CA TRP A 113 -7.48 -5.48 15.48
C TRP A 113 -7.35 -4.23 16.34
N THR A 114 -6.14 -3.67 16.34
CA THR A 114 -5.86 -2.36 16.95
C THR A 114 -5.40 -1.39 15.87
N PRO A 115 -6.06 -0.23 15.68
CA PRO A 115 -5.61 0.79 14.75
C PRO A 115 -4.19 1.27 15.08
N THR A 116 -3.36 1.40 14.05
CA THR A 116 -2.02 1.95 14.17
C THR A 116 -2.01 3.44 13.78
N ARG A 117 -0.84 4.07 13.93
CA ARG A 117 -0.61 5.46 13.50
C ARG A 117 -0.37 5.60 11.99
N PHE A 118 -0.24 4.48 11.27
CA PHE A 118 0.12 4.46 9.86
C PHE A 118 -1.15 4.42 9.02
N THR A 119 -1.20 5.21 7.95
CA THR A 119 -2.13 5.03 6.84
C THR A 119 -1.34 4.64 5.61
N ARG A 120 -1.93 3.82 4.74
CA ARG A 120 -1.30 3.33 3.51
C ARG A 120 -2.32 3.34 2.40
N TYR A 121 -1.95 3.86 1.25
CA TYR A 121 -2.69 3.66 0.01
C TYR A 121 -1.73 3.40 -1.14
N VAL A 122 -2.27 2.77 -2.17
CA VAL A 122 -1.60 2.43 -3.42
C VAL A 122 -2.27 3.20 -4.54
N GLU A 123 -1.47 3.62 -5.52
CA GLU A 123 -1.92 4.24 -6.75
C GLU A 123 -1.22 3.55 -7.91
N ALA A 124 -1.99 3.04 -8.87
CA ALA A 124 -1.47 2.48 -10.10
C ALA A 124 -1.81 3.42 -11.27
N ILE A 125 -0.82 3.84 -12.03
CA ILE A 125 -0.98 4.75 -13.17
C ILE A 125 -0.40 4.09 -14.41
N ALA A 126 -1.15 4.09 -15.52
CA ALA A 126 -0.62 3.67 -16.81
C ALA A 126 0.48 4.64 -17.27
N VAL A 127 1.67 4.11 -17.54
CA VAL A 127 2.82 4.86 -18.06
C VAL A 127 2.85 4.77 -19.58
N ALA A 128 2.54 3.60 -20.12
CA ALA A 128 2.43 3.34 -21.55
C ALA A 128 1.23 2.44 -21.80
N SER A 129 0.53 2.70 -22.91
CA SER A 129 -0.59 1.90 -23.40
C SER A 129 -0.41 1.61 -24.89
N ASP A 130 -1.02 0.54 -25.38
CA ASP A 130 -1.07 0.24 -26.82
C ASP A 130 -2.16 1.04 -27.56
N GLU A 131 -2.35 0.76 -28.85
CA GLU A 131 -3.34 1.41 -29.73
C GLU A 131 -4.79 1.24 -29.25
N ASN A 132 -5.06 0.20 -28.46
CA ASN A 132 -6.39 -0.09 -27.88
C ASN A 132 -6.53 0.47 -26.46
N ASN A 133 -5.60 1.31 -26.01
CA ASN A 133 -5.55 1.88 -24.66
C ASN A 133 -5.39 0.84 -23.55
N ILE A 134 -4.84 -0.34 -23.86
CA ILE A 134 -4.51 -1.37 -22.87
C ILE A 134 -3.16 -1.00 -22.23
N PRO A 135 -3.07 -0.91 -20.88
CA PRO A 135 -1.81 -0.58 -20.21
C PRO A 135 -0.75 -1.66 -20.45
N GLN A 136 0.39 -1.24 -21.01
CA GLN A 136 1.58 -2.06 -21.28
C GLN A 136 2.64 -1.89 -20.17
N GLU A 137 2.63 -0.73 -19.50
CA GLU A 137 3.43 -0.47 -18.32
C GLU A 137 2.58 0.32 -17.31
N ILE A 138 2.55 -0.15 -16.07
CA ILE A 138 1.93 0.59 -14.96
C ILE A 138 2.98 0.94 -13.93
N ARG A 139 2.90 2.15 -13.39
CA ARG A 139 3.69 2.57 -12.23
C ARG A 139 2.83 2.43 -10.98
N ILE A 140 3.26 1.57 -10.08
CA ILE A 140 2.69 1.41 -8.75
C ILE A 140 3.42 2.37 -7.82
N SER A 141 2.68 3.20 -7.10
CA SER A 141 3.20 4.06 -6.04
C SER A 141 2.47 3.79 -4.75
N VAL A 142 3.20 3.41 -3.71
CA VAL A 142 2.66 3.19 -2.38
C VAL A 142 3.10 4.33 -1.48
N THR A 143 2.13 5.01 -0.89
CA THR A 143 2.38 6.09 0.07
C THR A 143 1.93 5.65 1.45
N VAL A 144 2.87 5.68 2.40
CA VAL A 144 2.60 5.43 3.81
C VAL A 144 2.77 6.74 4.57
N THR A 145 1.78 7.14 5.36
CA THR A 145 1.84 8.34 6.19
C THR A 145 1.68 8.00 7.66
N TRP A 146 2.36 8.76 8.52
CA TRP A 146 2.26 8.61 9.96
C TRP A 146 2.51 9.93 10.69
N ARG A 147 1.99 10.03 11.91
CA ARG A 147 2.28 11.16 12.80
C ARG A 147 3.45 10.80 13.72
N ALA A 148 4.59 11.47 13.51
CA ALA A 148 5.78 11.35 14.37
C ALA A 148 5.66 12.14 15.69
N SER A 149 4.81 13.18 15.71
CA SER A 149 4.45 13.98 16.88
C SER A 149 3.10 14.66 16.65
N SER A 150 2.60 15.41 17.64
CA SER A 150 1.31 16.14 17.56
C SER A 150 1.23 17.15 16.40
N LEU A 151 2.36 17.63 15.89
CA LEU A 151 2.45 18.60 14.77
C LEU A 151 3.13 17.98 13.52
N GLN A 152 3.57 16.74 13.69
CA GLN A 152 4.47 15.90 12.92
C GLN A 152 3.97 15.02 11.77
N LEU A 153 3.24 15.47 10.73
CA LEU A 153 2.86 14.53 9.65
C LEU A 153 4.06 14.20 8.76
N ARG A 154 4.34 12.90 8.58
CA ARG A 154 5.43 12.38 7.75
C ARG A 154 4.86 11.39 6.74
N SER A 155 5.56 11.24 5.62
CA SER A 155 5.22 10.27 4.60
C SER A 155 6.47 9.74 3.92
N ILE A 156 6.35 8.53 3.39
CA ILE A 156 7.28 7.94 2.44
C ILE A 156 6.48 7.41 1.26
N THR A 157 7.03 7.58 0.06
CA THR A 157 6.47 7.01 -1.16
C THR A 157 7.53 6.15 -1.82
N ILE A 158 7.18 4.89 -2.08
CA ILE A 158 7.99 3.97 -2.88
C ILE A 158 7.23 3.74 -4.18
N SER A 159 7.94 3.75 -5.30
CA SER A 159 7.36 3.42 -6.60
C SER A 159 8.10 2.27 -7.26
N GLU A 160 7.36 1.48 -8.03
CA GLU A 160 7.89 0.45 -8.91
C GLU A 160 7.12 0.46 -10.23
N ASN A 161 7.78 0.06 -11.32
CA ASN A 161 7.13 -0.13 -12.62
C ASN A 161 6.89 -1.62 -12.84
N LEU A 162 5.66 -1.98 -13.23
CA LEU A 162 5.27 -3.31 -13.64
C LEU A 162 5.00 -3.30 -15.15
N TYR A 163 5.71 -4.17 -15.86
CA TYR A 163 5.59 -4.33 -17.31
C TYR A 163 4.65 -5.48 -17.67
N ARG A 164 3.93 -5.31 -18.76
CA ARG A 164 3.26 -6.39 -19.50
C ARG A 164 4.26 -6.97 -20.49
N TRP A 165 4.92 -8.05 -20.09
CA TRP A 165 5.99 -8.69 -20.86
C TRP A 165 5.64 -10.08 -21.39
N VAL A 166 4.42 -10.55 -21.11
CA VAL A 166 3.88 -11.84 -21.56
C VAL A 166 2.61 -11.57 -22.37
N GLU A 167 2.41 -12.34 -23.44
CA GLU A 167 1.14 -12.40 -24.18
C GLU A 167 0.04 -12.95 -23.28
N ASP A 168 -1.06 -12.23 -23.15
CA ASP A 168 -2.06 -12.54 -22.15
C ASP A 168 -3.49 -12.24 -22.61
N GLY A 169 -4.46 -12.42 -21.70
CA GLY A 169 -5.88 -12.34 -22.03
C GLY A 169 -6.41 -10.94 -22.33
N SER A 170 -5.60 -9.87 -22.21
CA SER A 170 -6.09 -8.49 -22.36
C SER A 170 -6.58 -8.15 -23.77
N GLY A 171 -6.07 -8.84 -24.79
CA GLY A 171 -6.53 -8.68 -26.18
C GLY A 171 -7.78 -9.49 -26.55
N ALA A 172 -8.26 -10.36 -25.66
CA ALA A 172 -9.39 -11.27 -25.88
C ALA A 172 -10.72 -10.74 -25.30
N GLN A 173 -10.89 -9.42 -25.16
CA GLN A 173 -12.18 -8.86 -24.77
C GLN A 173 -13.22 -9.09 -25.90
N PRO A 174 -14.49 -9.45 -25.56
CA PRO A 174 -15.56 -9.63 -26.56
C PRO A 174 -15.93 -8.35 -27.30
#